data_AF-A0A257V6J6-F1
#
_entry.id   AF-A0A257V6J6-F1
#
_cell.length_a   1.000
_cell.length_b   1.000
_cell.length_c   1.000
_cell.angle_alpha   90.00
_cell.angle_beta   90.00
_cell.angle_gamma   90.00
#
_symmetry.space_group_name_H-M   'P 1'
#
loop_
_entity.id
_entity.type
_entity.pdbx_description
1 polymer ?
#
loop_
_entity_poly.entity_id
_entity_poly.type
_entity_poly.pdbx_seq_one_letter_code
_entity_poly.pdbx_strand_id
1 'polypeptide(L)'
;MSRAETNEPHRMAAASIGVAVPADKRMYGYLSEHHAFGQTGKEAGDYAEDLAASMLASTLGVEFDENQSWDEKRQIWKISNKIVTTRNVTQSAIVGRPGKWTTVVAAAVLLFD
;
A
#
# COMPACT_ATOMS: atom_id res chain seq x y z
N MET A 1 -7.10 -5.56 -5.61
CA MET A 1 -5.99 -6.48 -5.95
C MET A 1 -5.07 -5.69 -6.84
N SER A 2 -3.78 -5.60 -6.53
CA SER A 2 -2.81 -4.92 -7.39
C SER A 2 -2.16 -5.88 -8.36
N ARG A 3 -1.94 -5.43 -9.60
CA ARG A 3 -1.22 -6.15 -10.64
C ARG A 3 -0.35 -5.19 -11.44
N ALA A 4 0.91 -5.56 -11.65
CA ALA A 4 1.78 -4.90 -12.62
C ALA A 4 2.34 -5.95 -13.57
N GLU A 5 2.46 -5.59 -14.85
CA GLU A 5 2.99 -6.49 -15.85
C GLU A 5 3.76 -5.73 -16.93
N THR A 6 4.81 -6.35 -17.44
CA THR A 6 5.67 -5.76 -18.46
C THR A 6 6.58 -6.82 -19.08
N ASN A 7 7.00 -6.58 -20.32
CA ASN A 7 8.03 -7.33 -21.03
C ASN A 7 9.29 -6.50 -21.29
N GLU A 8 9.39 -5.31 -20.70
CA GLU A 8 10.54 -4.43 -20.84
C GLU A 8 11.71 -4.97 -20.01
N PRO A 9 12.80 -5.46 -20.64
CA PRO A 9 13.92 -6.06 -19.92
C PRO A 9 14.50 -5.12 -18.88
N HIS A 10 14.90 -5.65 -17.73
CA HIS A 10 15.50 -4.89 -16.62
C HIS A 10 14.57 -3.90 -15.91
N ARG A 11 13.33 -3.71 -16.37
CA ARG A 11 12.36 -2.89 -15.65
C ARG A 11 12.02 -3.54 -14.32
N MET A 12 11.95 -2.73 -13.26
CA MET A 12 11.41 -3.18 -11.98
C MET A 12 9.90 -2.98 -11.99
N ALA A 13 9.13 -4.02 -11.69
CA ALA A 13 7.69 -3.97 -11.51
C ALA A 13 7.34 -4.34 -10.07
N ALA A 14 6.37 -3.65 -9.47
CA ALA A 14 5.86 -3.93 -8.14
C ALA A 14 4.34 -3.85 -8.10
N ALA A 15 3.73 -4.71 -7.31
CA ALA A 15 2.31 -4.70 -6.99
C ALA A 15 2.15 -4.85 -5.47
N SER A 16 1.42 -3.93 -4.85
CA SER A 16 1.27 -3.82 -3.41
C SER A 16 -0.20 -3.68 -3.01
N ILE A 17 -0.54 -4.24 -1.86
CA ILE A 17 -1.78 -3.98 -1.13
C ILE A 17 -1.44 -3.43 0.25
N GLY A 18 -2.07 -2.31 0.62
CA GLY A 18 -2.03 -1.76 1.97
C GLY A 18 -3.32 -2.03 2.73
N VAL A 19 -3.23 -2.15 4.05
CA VAL A 19 -4.36 -2.34 4.97
C VAL A 19 -4.21 -1.40 6.15
N ALA A 20 -5.29 -0.73 6.52
CA ALA A 20 -5.40 0.04 7.76
C ALA A 20 -6.64 -0.39 8.56
N VAL A 21 -6.44 -0.69 9.84
CA VAL A 21 -7.48 -1.17 10.74
C VAL A 21 -7.72 -0.15 11.86
N PRO A 22 -8.95 0.35 12.06
CA PRO A 22 -9.27 1.31 13.10
C PRO A 22 -9.19 0.68 14.50
N ALA A 23 -9.05 1.53 15.51
CA ALA A 23 -9.13 1.09 16.90
C ALA A 23 -10.54 0.68 17.34
N ASP A 24 -11.57 1.37 16.86
CA ASP A 24 -12.96 0.97 17.09
C ASP A 24 -13.33 -0.18 16.15
N LYS A 25 -13.57 -1.36 16.72
CA LYS A 25 -13.98 -2.57 15.98
C LYS A 25 -15.36 -2.46 15.31
N ARG A 26 -16.13 -1.41 15.64
CA ARG A 26 -17.41 -1.10 14.98
C ARG A 26 -17.23 -0.34 13.66
N MET A 27 -16.03 0.19 13.41
CA MET A 27 -15.70 0.93 12.19
C MET A 27 -15.08 -0.01 11.14
N TYR A 28 -15.29 0.32 9.87
CA TYR A 28 -14.62 -0.38 8.77
C TYR A 28 -13.16 0.07 8.64
N GLY A 29 -12.31 -0.84 8.17
CA GLY A 29 -10.94 -0.55 7.78
C GLY A 29 -10.83 -0.15 6.31
N TYR A 30 -9.61 0.17 5.88
CA TYR A 30 -9.30 0.52 4.51
C TYR A 30 -8.32 -0.47 3.89
N LEU A 31 -8.57 -0.79 2.62
CA LEU A 31 -7.62 -1.43 1.73
C LEU A 31 -7.19 -0.43 0.67
N SER A 32 -5.92 -0.45 0.30
CA SER A 32 -5.37 0.30 -0.82
C SER A 32 -4.65 -0.66 -1.77
N GLU A 33 -4.50 -0.23 -3.02
CA GLU A 33 -3.68 -0.94 -3.99
C GLU A 33 -2.73 0.03 -4.69
N HIS A 34 -1.54 -0.45 -5.00
CA HIS A 34 -0.53 0.31 -5.72
C HIS A 34 0.21 -0.58 -6.69
N HIS A 35 0.31 -0.17 -7.95
CA HIS A 35 1.14 -0.81 -8.95
C HIS A 35 2.20 0.19 -9.40
N ALA A 36 3.44 -0.28 -9.55
CA ALA A 36 4.56 0.62 -9.79
C ALA A 36 5.59 0.03 -10.75
N PHE A 37 6.28 0.94 -11.43
CA PHE A 37 7.47 0.65 -12.19
C PHE A 37 8.62 1.53 -11.73
N GLY A 38 9.82 0.94 -11.62
CA GLY A 38 11.00 1.66 -11.16
C GLY A 38 11.02 1.96 -9.65
N GLN A 39 10.07 1.43 -8.88
CA GLN A 39 10.07 1.46 -7.41
C GLN A 39 10.53 0.12 -6.86
N THR A 40 11.32 0.16 -5.78
CA THR A 40 11.61 -1.02 -4.97
C THR A 40 10.33 -1.57 -4.36
N GLY A 41 10.33 -2.87 -4.02
CA GLY A 41 9.19 -3.47 -3.32
C GLY A 41 8.89 -2.79 -1.98
N LYS A 42 9.92 -2.21 -1.33
CA LYS A 42 9.74 -1.45 -0.09
C LYS A 42 9.01 -0.13 -0.33
N GLU A 43 9.48 0.69 -1.28
CA GLU A 43 8.82 1.97 -1.60
C GLU A 43 7.37 1.78 -2.03
N ALA A 44 7.12 0.79 -2.90
CA ALA A 44 5.77 0.49 -3.36
C ALA A 44 4.88 -0.05 -2.22
N GLY A 45 5.45 -0.80 -1.28
CA GLY A 45 4.72 -1.34 -0.13
C GLY A 45 4.39 -0.28 0.91
N ASP A 46 5.39 0.52 1.28
CA ASP A 46 5.26 1.66 2.18
C ASP A 46 4.18 2.62 1.64
N TYR A 47 4.26 3.00 0.36
CA TYR A 47 3.25 3.86 -0.27
C TYR A 47 1.83 3.29 -0.18
N ALA A 48 1.64 1.99 -0.44
CA ALA A 48 0.32 1.38 -0.32
C ALA A 48 -0.19 1.40 1.13
N GLU A 49 0.65 1.02 2.09
CA GLU A 49 0.29 1.05 3.52
C GLU A 49 -0.16 2.44 3.96
N ASP A 50 0.64 3.45 3.59
CA ASP A 50 0.39 4.83 3.94
C ASP A 50 -0.87 5.38 3.26
N LEU A 51 -1.15 4.96 2.02
CA LEU A 51 -2.40 5.30 1.34
C LEU A 51 -3.61 4.73 2.09
N ALA A 52 -3.55 3.49 2.56
CA ALA A 52 -4.64 2.90 3.34
C ALA A 52 -4.86 3.63 4.66
N ALA A 53 -3.77 3.98 5.35
CA ALA A 53 -3.82 4.71 6.61
C ALA A 53 -4.34 6.14 6.43
N SER A 54 -3.95 6.83 5.35
CA SER A 54 -4.43 8.18 5.00
C SER A 54 -5.93 8.18 4.72
N MET A 55 -6.41 7.20 3.96
CA MET A 55 -7.85 7.04 3.68
C MET A 55 -8.64 6.78 4.97
N LEU A 56 -8.12 5.96 5.88
CA LEU A 56 -8.77 5.75 7.17
C LEU A 56 -8.76 7.02 8.03
N ALA A 57 -7.63 7.72 8.10
CA ALA A 57 -7.47 8.93 8.91
C ALA A 57 -8.44 10.05 8.49
N SER A 58 -8.66 10.23 7.17
CA SER A 58 -9.59 11.24 6.66
C SER A 58 -11.03 10.98 7.09
N THR A 59 -11.47 9.71 7.15
CA THR A 59 -12.81 9.37 7.68
C THR A 59 -12.95 9.58 9.17
N LEU A 60 -11.84 9.54 9.92
CA LEU A 60 -11.83 9.71 11.36
C LEU A 60 -11.65 11.19 11.77
N GLY A 61 -11.72 12.11 10.81
CA GLY A 61 -11.59 13.56 11.04
C GLY A 61 -10.21 13.98 11.50
N VAL A 62 -9.16 13.25 11.09
CA VAL A 62 -7.78 13.68 11.30
C VAL A 62 -7.40 14.56 10.11
N GLU A 63 -7.18 15.85 10.35
CA GLU A 63 -6.75 16.76 9.29
C GLU A 63 -5.38 16.36 8.75
N PHE A 64 -5.31 16.27 7.42
CA PHE A 64 -4.12 15.85 6.70
C PHE A 64 -3.51 17.10 6.07
N ASP A 65 -2.34 17.52 6.57
CA ASP A 65 -1.58 18.56 5.90
C ASP A 65 -0.81 17.95 4.73
N GLU A 66 -1.19 18.32 3.51
CA GLU A 66 -0.54 17.84 2.29
C GLU A 66 0.94 18.22 2.24
N ASN A 67 1.33 19.33 2.90
CA ASN A 67 2.70 19.84 2.94
C ASN A 67 3.62 19.09 3.91
N GLN A 68 3.07 18.25 4.79
CA GLN A 68 3.90 17.51 5.73
C GLN A 68 4.71 16.42 5.05
N SER A 69 5.93 16.24 5.57
CA SER A 69 6.83 15.18 5.16
C SER A 69 6.19 13.80 5.43
N TRP A 70 6.58 12.82 4.64
CA TRP A 70 6.13 11.45 4.79
C TRP A 70 6.41 10.86 6.19
N ASP A 71 7.55 11.23 6.79
CA ASP A 71 7.91 10.81 8.16
C ASP A 71 7.02 11.49 9.22
N GLU A 72 6.63 12.74 8.97
CA GLU A 72 5.74 13.50 9.87
C GLU A 72 4.33 12.92 9.86
N LYS A 73 3.83 12.52 8.68
CA LYS A 73 2.54 11.83 8.50
C LYS A 73 2.47 10.53 9.30
N ARG A 74 3.54 9.73 9.28
CA ARG A 74 3.64 8.49 10.09
C ARG A 74 3.59 8.75 11.60
N GLN A 75 4.16 9.85 12.07
CA GLN A 75 4.13 10.19 13.50
C GLN A 75 2.71 10.59 13.95
N ILE A 76 1.99 11.39 13.17
CA ILE A 76 0.62 11.82 13.49
C ILE A 76 -0.32 10.62 13.68
N TRP A 77 -0.21 9.60 12.82
CA TRP A 77 -1.08 8.42 12.92
C TRP A 77 -0.84 7.63 14.19
N LYS A 78 0.44 7.39 14.54
CA LYS A 78 0.82 6.70 15.78
C LYS A 78 0.37 7.44 17.02
N ILE A 79 0.36 8.78 16.98
CA ILE A 79 -0.05 9.63 18.10
C ILE A 79 -1.58 9.69 18.24
N SER A 80 -2.33 9.57 17.14
CA SER A 80 -3.78 9.72 17.17
C SER A 80 -4.53 8.60 17.92
N ASN A 81 -3.90 7.45 18.20
CA ASN A 81 -4.54 6.24 18.77
C ASN A 81 -5.81 5.75 18.03
N LYS A 82 -6.11 6.32 16.86
CA LYS A 82 -7.33 6.00 16.08
C LYS A 82 -7.12 4.80 15.15
N ILE A 83 -5.88 4.49 14.82
CA ILE A 83 -5.48 3.36 13.96
C ILE A 83 -4.73 2.35 14.82
N VAL A 84 -5.20 1.10 14.84
CA VAL A 84 -4.58 0.01 15.63
C VAL A 84 -3.43 -0.63 14.88
N THR A 85 -3.56 -0.80 13.57
CA THR A 85 -2.57 -1.53 12.78
C THR A 85 -2.64 -1.11 11.33
N THR A 86 -1.46 -0.91 10.75
CA THR A 86 -1.23 -0.76 9.32
C THR A 86 -0.30 -1.88 8.85
N ARG A 87 -0.54 -2.41 7.66
CA ARG A 87 0.28 -3.48 7.05
C ARG A 87 0.25 -3.36 5.53
N ASN A 88 1.28 -3.89 4.87
CA ASN A 88 1.24 -4.14 3.43
C ASN A 88 1.71 -5.55 3.06
N VAL A 89 1.33 -5.96 1.85
CA VAL A 89 1.87 -7.11 1.14
C VAL A 89 2.27 -6.65 -0.26
N THR A 90 3.52 -6.90 -0.64
CA THR A 90 4.07 -6.44 -1.92
C THR A 90 4.83 -7.56 -2.61
N GLN A 91 4.59 -7.71 -3.91
CA GLN A 91 5.41 -8.51 -4.80
C GLN A 91 6.14 -7.59 -5.77
N SER A 92 7.45 -7.76 -5.91
CA SER A 92 8.24 -7.10 -6.94
C SER A 92 9.07 -8.08 -7.75
N ALA A 93 9.43 -7.69 -8.97
CA ALA A 93 10.31 -8.43 -9.85
C ALA A 93 11.09 -7.48 -10.74
N ILE A 94 12.35 -7.83 -11.04
CA ILE A 94 13.09 -7.25 -12.16
C ILE A 94 12.78 -8.14 -13.37
N VAL A 95 12.28 -7.53 -14.44
CA VAL A 95 11.94 -8.24 -15.67
C VAL A 95 13.17 -8.93 -16.24
N GLY A 96 13.00 -10.21 -16.53
CA GLY A 96 14.06 -11.08 -17.02
C GLY A 96 14.39 -10.86 -18.50
N ARG A 97 14.79 -11.94 -19.16
CA ARG A 97 15.28 -11.92 -20.54
C ARG A 97 14.25 -11.34 -21.53
N PRO A 98 14.70 -10.70 -22.63
CA PRO A 98 13.83 -10.22 -23.70
C PRO A 98 12.87 -11.29 -24.21
N GLY A 99 11.64 -10.88 -24.54
CA GLY A 99 10.61 -11.77 -25.09
C GLY A 99 9.83 -12.57 -24.05
N LYS A 100 10.07 -12.38 -22.74
CA LYS A 100 9.24 -12.95 -21.68
C LYS A 100 8.36 -11.89 -21.02
N TRP A 101 7.09 -12.23 -20.80
CA TRP A 101 6.17 -11.41 -20.02
C TRP A 101 6.37 -11.70 -18.54
N THR A 102 6.50 -10.65 -17.72
CA THR A 102 6.59 -10.76 -16.26
C THR A 102 5.38 -10.08 -15.66
N THR A 103 4.69 -10.77 -14.75
CA THR A 103 3.53 -10.26 -14.02
C THR A 103 3.77 -10.43 -12.52
N VAL A 104 3.53 -9.39 -11.75
CA VAL A 104 3.52 -9.40 -10.28
C VAL A 104 2.12 -9.07 -9.77
N VAL A 105 1.69 -9.74 -8.71
CA VAL A 105 0.35 -9.62 -8.13
C VAL A 105 0.44 -9.54 -6.61
N ALA A 106 -0.38 -8.69 -6.01
CA ALA A 106 -0.68 -8.69 -4.58
C ALA A 106 -2.19 -8.57 -4.36
N ALA A 107 -2.72 -9.28 -3.37
CA ALA A 107 -4.17 -9.32 -3.11
C ALA A 107 -4.48 -9.37 -1.61
N ALA A 108 -5.56 -8.70 -1.22
CA ALA A 108 -6.29 -8.98 0.00
C ALA A 108 -7.53 -9.80 -0.37
N VAL A 109 -7.70 -10.95 0.27
CA VAL A 109 -8.82 -11.87 0.01
C VAL A 109 -9.69 -11.88 1.26
N LEU A 110 -10.91 -11.35 1.14
CA LEU A 110 -11.91 -11.43 2.20
C LEU A 110 -12.58 -12.80 2.10
N LEU A 111 -12.51 -13.55 3.20
CA LEU A 111 -13.15 -14.84 3.33
C LEU A 111 -14.46 -14.65 4.10
N PHE A 112 -15.49 -15.40 3.71
CA PHE A 112 -16.73 -15.53 4.46
C PHE A 112 -16.67 -16.81 5.28
N ASP A 113 -17.25 -16.76 6.48
CA ASP A 113 -17.57 -17.94 7.28
C ASP A 113 -19.00 -18.42 6.96
#